data_AF-A0A841UXK2-F1
#
_entry.id   AF-A0A841UXK2-F1
#
_cell.length_a   1.000
_cell.length_b   1.000
_cell.length_c   1.000
_cell.angle_alpha   90.00
_cell.angle_beta   90.00
_cell.angle_gamma   90.00
#
_symmetry.space_group_name_H-M   'P 1'
#
loop_
_entity.id
_entity.type
_entity.pdbx_description
1 polymer ?
#
loop_
_entity_poly.entity_id
_entity_poly.type
_entity_poly.pdbx_seq_one_letter_code
_entity_poly.pdbx_strand_id
1 'polypeptide(L)'
;MNLPNSITLSRLLGLPLILYWLHQGTEIDRWLSLIIFLIAASTDWLDGYLARKLNQITELGKFLDPLVDKLLVLAPLLALIEMDLIAAWGVFLILARELAIAGWRINPNLTGNSDIKGANWWGKSKTVSQIVAIALLIAPLPSEYNLIALVAFWLSVILTLISGLIYITPSQKLTQN
;
A
#
# COMPACT_ATOMS: atom_id res chain seq x y z
N MET A 1 -14.62 21.22 3.62
CA MET A 1 -13.75 20.03 3.57
C MET A 1 -13.14 19.86 4.94
N ASN A 2 -13.13 18.65 5.49
CA ASN A 2 -12.55 18.38 6.82
C ASN A 2 -11.06 18.08 6.68
N LEU A 3 -10.29 18.32 7.74
CA LEU A 3 -8.84 18.14 7.77
C LEU A 3 -8.38 16.74 7.29
N PRO A 4 -9.05 15.62 7.66
CA PRO A 4 -8.68 14.29 7.16
C PRO A 4 -8.83 14.16 5.65
N ASN A 5 -9.95 14.61 5.07
CA ASN A 5 -10.18 14.54 3.62
C ASN A 5 -9.16 15.35 2.82
N SER A 6 -8.69 16.47 3.38
CA SER A 6 -7.65 17.28 2.74
C SER A 6 -6.29 16.56 2.71
N ILE A 7 -6.00 15.73 3.71
CA ILE A 7 -4.79 14.88 3.74
C ILE A 7 -4.90 13.76 2.71
N THR A 8 -6.04 13.05 2.64
CA THR A 8 -6.27 12.03 1.60
C THR A 8 -6.16 12.63 0.19
N LEU A 9 -6.72 13.82 -0.02
CA LEU A 9 -6.64 14.50 -1.31
C LEU A 9 -5.23 14.98 -1.64
N SER A 10 -4.44 15.42 -0.66
CA SER A 10 -3.05 15.81 -0.90
C SER A 10 -2.20 14.61 -1.33
N ARG A 11 -2.44 13.41 -0.79
CA ARG A 11 -1.81 12.16 -1.26
C ARG A 11 -2.16 11.88 -2.73
N LEU A 12 -3.43 12.03 -3.10
CA LEU A 12 -3.87 11.88 -4.49
C LEU A 12 -3.21 12.88 -5.43
N LEU A 13 -2.98 14.13 -4.99
CA LEU A 13 -2.25 15.13 -5.75
C LEU A 13 -0.73 14.88 -5.80
N GLY A 14 -0.18 14.21 -4.79
CA GLY A 14 1.22 13.78 -4.77
C GLY A 14 1.53 12.70 -5.81
N LEU A 15 0.56 11.87 -6.17
CA LEU A 15 0.74 10.78 -7.14
C LEU A 15 1.25 11.23 -8.52
N PRO A 16 0.60 12.21 -9.20
CA PRO A 16 1.13 12.76 -10.46
C PRO A 16 2.56 13.29 -10.32
N LEU A 17 2.92 13.90 -9.19
CA LEU A 17 4.26 14.43 -8.96
C LEU A 17 5.28 13.29 -8.83
N ILE A 18 4.96 12.25 -8.04
CA ILE A 18 5.81 11.06 -7.89
C ILE A 18 6.10 10.44 -9.27
N LEU A 19 5.06 10.25 -10.09
CA LEU A 19 5.18 9.68 -11.44
C LEU A 19 5.98 10.58 -12.38
N TYR A 20 5.70 11.89 -12.36
CA TYR A 20 6.41 12.86 -13.18
C TYR A 20 7.91 12.84 -12.90
N TRP A 21 8.32 12.91 -11.63
CA TRP A 21 9.73 12.90 -11.27
C TRP A 21 10.41 11.55 -11.57
N LEU A 22 9.72 10.43 -11.35
CA LEU A 22 10.26 9.12 -11.74
C LEU A 22 10.48 9.01 -13.25
N HIS A 23 9.58 9.58 -14.05
CA HIS A 23 9.70 9.59 -15.51
C HIS A 23 10.90 10.41 -16.01
N GLN A 24 11.26 11.51 -15.34
CA GLN A 24 12.46 12.29 -15.70
C GLN A 24 13.76 11.52 -15.41
N GLY A 25 13.76 10.72 -14.34
CA GLY A 25 14.77 9.68 -14.13
C GLY A 25 16.14 10.14 -13.63
N THR A 26 16.40 11.44 -13.43
CA THR A 26 17.67 11.90 -12.84
C THR A 26 17.77 11.51 -11.36
N GLU A 27 18.97 11.48 -10.80
CA GLU A 27 19.17 11.20 -9.36
C GLU A 27 18.41 12.18 -8.46
N ILE A 28 18.40 13.46 -8.83
CA ILE A 28 17.68 14.50 -8.09
C ILE A 28 16.18 14.23 -8.14
N ASP A 29 15.64 13.91 -9.32
CA ASP A 29 14.21 13.64 -9.49
C ASP A 29 13.77 12.42 -8.68
N ARG A 30 14.60 11.37 -8.65
CA ARG A 30 14.36 10.18 -7.82
C ARG A 30 14.35 10.50 -6.33
N TRP A 31 15.24 11.36 -5.84
CA TRP A 31 15.21 11.84 -4.45
C TRP A 31 13.95 12.67 -4.16
N LEU A 32 13.54 13.56 -5.07
CA LEU A 32 12.31 14.33 -4.92
C LEU A 32 11.08 13.41 -4.85
N SER A 33 11.00 12.44 -5.76
CA SER A 33 9.94 11.44 -5.77
C SER A 33 9.89 10.63 -4.47
N LEU A 34 11.06 10.21 -3.97
CA LEU A 34 11.17 9.48 -2.70
C LEU A 34 10.64 10.30 -1.53
N ILE A 35 11.02 11.57 -1.43
CA ILE A 35 10.59 12.45 -0.34
C ILE A 35 9.06 12.61 -0.38
N ILE A 36 8.49 12.88 -1.55
CA ILE A 36 7.04 13.02 -1.73
C ILE A 36 6.34 11.71 -1.36
N PHE A 37 6.86 10.58 -1.84
CA PHE A 37 6.33 9.24 -1.53
C PHE A 37 6.34 8.95 -0.02
N LEU A 38 7.45 9.21 0.68
CA LEU A 38 7.55 8.96 2.12
C LEU A 38 6.63 9.88 2.94
N ILE A 39 6.47 11.15 2.53
CA ILE A 39 5.51 12.07 3.15
C ILE A 39 4.08 11.56 2.93
N ALA A 40 3.74 11.16 1.70
CA ALA A 40 2.42 10.61 1.40
C ALA A 40 2.14 9.29 2.15
N ALA A 41 3.12 8.40 2.25
CA ALA A 41 2.97 7.12 2.95
C ALA A 41 2.86 7.28 4.47
N SER A 42 3.58 8.25 5.06
CA SER A 42 3.53 8.51 6.50
C SER A 42 2.25 9.25 6.93
N THR A 43 1.68 10.08 6.05
CA THR A 43 0.45 10.85 6.34
C THR A 43 -0.82 10.01 6.31
N ASP A 44 -0.81 8.83 5.68
CA ASP A 44 -1.92 7.86 5.67
C ASP A 44 -2.35 7.42 7.08
N TRP A 45 -1.39 7.10 7.96
CA TRP A 45 -1.77 6.72 9.32
C TRP A 45 -2.33 7.90 10.13
N LEU A 46 -1.91 9.12 9.78
CA LEU A 46 -2.27 10.33 10.50
C LEU A 46 -3.73 10.74 10.24
N ASP A 47 -4.22 10.63 9.00
CA ASP A 47 -5.60 11.04 8.69
C ASP A 47 -6.64 10.14 9.39
N GLY A 48 -6.44 8.83 9.42
CA GLY A 48 -7.31 7.89 10.12
C GLY A 48 -7.24 8.05 11.64
N TYR A 49 -6.09 8.48 12.18
CA TYR A 49 -5.98 8.85 13.60
C TYR A 49 -6.76 10.15 13.89
N LEU A 50 -6.56 11.20 13.09
CA LEU A 50 -7.25 12.49 13.23
C LEU A 50 -8.76 12.38 13.03
N ALA A 51 -9.23 11.63 12.03
CA ALA A 51 -10.65 11.44 11.74
C ALA A 51 -11.39 10.80 12.93
N ARG A 52 -10.77 9.79 13.56
CA ARG A 52 -11.31 9.14 14.77
C ARG A 52 -11.25 10.05 15.99
N LYS A 53 -10.14 10.77 16.18
CA LYS A 53 -9.96 11.67 17.33
C LYS A 53 -10.88 12.89 17.28
N LEU A 54 -11.13 13.41 16.08
CA LEU A 54 -11.94 14.62 15.85
C LEU A 54 -13.41 14.31 15.56
N ASN A 55 -13.82 13.03 15.50
CA ASN A 55 -15.15 12.59 15.06
C ASN A 55 -15.56 13.18 13.69
N GLN A 56 -14.60 13.36 12.78
CA GLN A 56 -14.79 13.97 11.46
C GLN A 56 -14.81 12.93 10.34
N ILE A 57 -15.52 11.82 10.54
CA ILE A 57 -15.64 10.76 9.55
C ILE A 57 -16.68 11.17 8.51
N THR A 58 -16.31 11.18 7.23
CA THR A 58 -17.22 11.54 6.12
C THR A 58 -17.37 10.38 5.14
N GLU A 59 -18.51 10.28 4.44
CA GLU A 59 -18.73 9.25 3.42
C GLU A 59 -17.74 9.34 2.26
N LEU A 60 -17.38 10.57 1.86
CA LEU A 60 -16.36 10.80 0.83
C LEU A 60 -14.98 10.31 1.28
N GLY A 61 -14.58 10.57 2.53
CA GLY A 61 -13.33 10.06 3.09
C GLY A 61 -13.29 8.53 3.12
N LYS A 62 -14.35 7.89 3.63
CA LYS A 62 -14.48 6.42 3.66
C LYS A 62 -14.30 5.76 2.29
N PHE A 63 -14.73 6.43 1.22
CA PHE A 63 -14.56 5.96 -0.15
C PHE A 63 -13.17 6.26 -0.72
N LEU A 64 -12.63 7.46 -0.48
CA LEU A 64 -11.34 7.87 -1.01
C LEU A 64 -10.16 7.18 -0.34
N ASP A 65 -10.18 6.95 0.98
CA ASP A 65 -9.03 6.39 1.70
C ASP A 65 -8.60 5.02 1.12
N PRO A 66 -9.49 4.03 0.94
CA PRO A 66 -9.11 2.72 0.37
C PRO A 66 -8.70 2.75 -1.10
N LEU A 67 -9.08 3.81 -1.83
CA LEU A 67 -8.70 4.03 -3.21
C LEU A 67 -7.30 4.61 -3.28
N VAL A 68 -7.05 5.70 -2.55
CA VAL A 68 -5.77 6.40 -2.53
C VAL A 68 -4.67 5.52 -1.95
N ASP A 69 -4.96 4.70 -0.94
CA ASP A 69 -4.01 3.72 -0.39
C ASP A 69 -3.45 2.77 -1.45
N LYS A 70 -4.34 2.23 -2.30
CA LYS A 70 -3.93 1.30 -3.36
C LYS A 70 -3.15 2.01 -4.45
N LEU A 71 -3.58 3.22 -4.83
CA LEU A 71 -2.88 4.00 -5.84
C LEU A 71 -1.48 4.42 -5.38
N LEU A 72 -1.31 4.76 -4.09
CA LEU A 72 -0.02 5.14 -3.52
C LEU A 72 1.03 4.03 -3.59
N VAL A 73 0.60 2.77 -3.58
CA VAL A 73 1.47 1.60 -3.76
C VAL A 73 1.64 1.26 -5.25
N LEU A 74 0.53 1.22 -6.01
CA LEU A 74 0.54 0.74 -7.39
C LEU A 74 1.20 1.71 -8.37
N ALA A 75 0.97 3.02 -8.23
CA ALA A 75 1.50 4.00 -9.17
C ALA A 75 3.05 4.00 -9.18
N PRO A 76 3.76 4.07 -8.04
CA PRO A 76 5.22 3.93 -8.05
C PRO A 76 5.68 2.59 -8.62
N LEU A 77 5.02 1.47 -8.28
CA LEU A 77 5.39 0.16 -8.80
C LEU A 77 5.27 0.07 -10.33
N LEU A 78 4.27 0.71 -10.93
CA LEU A 78 4.14 0.80 -12.38
C LEU A 78 5.29 1.59 -13.02
N ALA A 79 5.66 2.73 -12.44
CA ALA A 79 6.83 3.49 -12.91
C ALA A 79 8.13 2.67 -12.76
N LEU A 80 8.28 1.92 -11.67
CA LEU A 80 9.44 1.05 -11.44
C LEU A 80 9.51 -0.14 -12.42
N ILE A 81 8.37 -0.60 -12.96
CA ILE A 81 8.34 -1.55 -14.09
C ILE A 81 8.87 -0.89 -15.36
N GLU A 82 8.42 0.33 -15.67
CA GLU A 82 8.87 1.09 -16.85
C GLU A 82 10.38 1.37 -16.82
N MET A 83 10.95 1.52 -15.62
CA MET A 83 12.38 1.67 -15.38
C MET A 83 13.17 0.34 -15.39
N ASP A 84 12.52 -0.79 -15.72
CA ASP A 84 13.11 -2.14 -15.72
C ASP A 84 13.73 -2.59 -14.37
N LEU A 85 13.27 -2.02 -13.25
CA LEU A 85 13.82 -2.33 -11.91
C LEU A 85 13.17 -3.55 -11.26
N ILE A 86 11.93 -3.88 -11.64
CA ILE A 86 11.16 -4.98 -11.07
C ILE A 86 10.32 -5.68 -12.13
N ALA A 87 10.00 -6.95 -11.87
CA ALA A 87 9.20 -7.75 -12.80
C ALA A 87 7.70 -7.41 -12.69
N ALA A 88 7.07 -7.13 -13.83
CA ALA A 88 5.66 -6.79 -13.92
C ALA A 88 4.71 -7.83 -13.27
N TRP A 89 5.07 -9.12 -13.36
CA TRP A 89 4.26 -10.18 -12.76
C TRP A 89 4.25 -10.14 -11.22
N GLY A 90 5.30 -9.63 -10.58
CA GLY A 90 5.33 -9.44 -9.13
C GLY A 90 4.34 -8.35 -8.69
N VAL A 91 4.28 -7.25 -9.44
CA VAL A 91 3.28 -6.18 -9.23
C VAL A 91 1.86 -6.68 -9.51
N PHE A 92 1.69 -7.51 -10.55
CA PHE A 92 0.41 -8.16 -10.82
C PHE A 92 -0.08 -9.00 -9.64
N LEU A 93 0.80 -9.78 -8.98
CA LEU A 93 0.42 -10.57 -7.79
C LEU A 93 -0.06 -9.67 -6.64
N ILE A 94 0.61 -8.54 -6.41
CA ILE A 94 0.17 -7.54 -5.43
C ILE A 94 -1.22 -7.02 -5.79
N LEU A 95 -1.41 -6.57 -7.03
CA LEU A 95 -2.68 -6.03 -7.51
C LEU A 95 -3.82 -7.06 -7.42
N ALA A 96 -3.59 -8.28 -7.93
CA ALA A 96 -4.55 -9.36 -7.93
C ALA A 96 -5.03 -9.67 -6.52
N ARG A 97 -4.10 -9.71 -5.55
CA ARG A 97 -4.43 -9.90 -4.13
C ARG A 97 -5.26 -8.73 -3.60
N GLU A 98 -4.86 -7.47 -3.84
CA GLU A 98 -5.61 -6.30 -3.34
C GLU A 98 -7.05 -6.26 -3.88
N LEU A 99 -7.24 -6.62 -5.15
CA LEU A 99 -8.57 -6.73 -5.75
C LEU A 99 -9.36 -7.90 -5.18
N ALA A 100 -8.73 -9.07 -5.00
CA ALA A 100 -9.37 -10.25 -4.43
C ALA A 100 -9.89 -9.99 -3.00
N ILE A 101 -9.09 -9.36 -2.14
CA ILE A 101 -9.52 -9.02 -0.77
C ILE A 101 -10.57 -7.91 -0.75
N ALA A 102 -10.47 -6.93 -1.65
CA ALA A 102 -11.51 -5.90 -1.78
C ALA A 102 -12.85 -6.53 -2.20
N GLY A 103 -12.85 -7.43 -3.19
CA GLY A 103 -14.04 -8.17 -3.62
C GLY A 103 -14.60 -9.09 -2.54
N TRP A 104 -13.73 -9.83 -1.85
CA TRP A 104 -14.13 -10.73 -0.75
C TRP A 104 -14.86 -9.97 0.37
N ARG A 105 -14.37 -8.78 0.74
CA ARG A 105 -14.98 -7.94 1.79
C ARG A 105 -16.37 -7.41 1.44
N ILE A 106 -16.69 -7.27 0.15
CA ILE A 106 -17.99 -6.75 -0.30
C ILE A 106 -19.09 -7.81 -0.16
N ASN A 107 -18.75 -9.11 -0.19
CA ASN A 107 -19.73 -10.18 -0.12
C ASN A 107 -20.06 -10.54 1.34
N PRO A 108 -21.27 -10.25 1.84
CA PRO A 108 -21.67 -10.52 3.23
C PRO A 108 -21.68 -12.03 3.55
N ASN A 109 -21.89 -12.87 2.55
CA ASN A 109 -21.92 -14.33 2.70
C ASN A 109 -20.52 -14.92 2.91
N LEU A 110 -19.47 -14.19 2.50
CA LEU A 110 -18.08 -14.61 2.66
C LEU A 110 -17.42 -14.08 3.94
N THR A 111 -17.90 -12.94 4.46
CA THR A 111 -17.32 -12.22 5.61
C THR A 111 -17.87 -12.65 6.97
N GLY A 112 -18.70 -13.70 7.01
CA GLY A 112 -19.52 -14.11 8.17
C GLY A 112 -18.84 -13.92 9.53
N ASN A 113 -19.26 -12.89 10.28
CA ASN A 113 -18.82 -12.50 11.64
C ASN A 113 -17.32 -12.70 11.93
N SER A 114 -16.46 -12.56 10.93
CA SER A 114 -15.05 -12.94 11.04
C SER A 114 -14.23 -11.74 11.49
N ASP A 115 -14.25 -11.47 12.78
CA ASP A 115 -13.18 -10.70 13.42
C ASP A 115 -11.93 -11.62 13.43
N ILE A 116 -11.23 -11.69 12.28
CA ILE A 116 -10.09 -12.60 12.08
C ILE A 116 -8.93 -12.10 12.95
N LYS A 117 -8.86 -12.62 14.18
CA LYS A 117 -7.75 -12.38 15.11
C LYS A 117 -6.44 -12.74 14.40
N GLY A 118 -5.55 -11.76 14.25
CA GLY A 118 -4.24 -11.91 13.58
C GLY A 118 -4.15 -11.31 12.17
N ALA A 119 -5.27 -11.12 11.46
CA ALA A 119 -5.27 -10.51 10.13
C ALA A 119 -4.78 -9.04 10.14
N ASN A 120 -4.91 -8.36 11.27
CA ASN A 120 -4.44 -6.99 11.47
C ASN A 120 -2.90 -6.88 11.46
N TRP A 121 -2.18 -7.85 12.05
CA TRP A 121 -0.72 -7.83 12.07
C TRP A 121 -0.14 -8.06 10.68
N TRP A 122 -0.57 -9.12 10.00
CA TRP A 122 -0.14 -9.43 8.63
C TRP A 122 -0.50 -8.31 7.64
N GLY A 123 -1.67 -7.69 7.82
CA GLY A 123 -2.09 -6.52 7.06
C GLY A 123 -1.12 -5.33 7.20
N LYS A 124 -0.62 -5.06 8.41
CA LYS A 124 0.37 -3.99 8.65
C LYS A 124 1.75 -4.36 8.12
N SER A 125 2.19 -5.59 8.36
CA SER A 125 3.50 -6.08 7.90
C SER A 125 3.62 -6.00 6.39
N LYS A 126 2.58 -6.38 5.62
CA LYS A 126 2.60 -6.23 4.17
C LYS A 126 2.78 -4.75 3.76
N THR A 127 2.05 -3.83 4.37
CA THR A 127 2.08 -2.40 4.01
C THR A 127 3.45 -1.81 4.29
N VAL A 128 4.02 -2.06 5.48
CA VAL A 128 5.38 -1.61 5.82
C VAL A 128 6.40 -2.18 4.85
N SER A 129 6.31 -3.47 4.52
CA SER A 129 7.24 -4.10 3.57
C SER A 129 7.15 -3.50 2.17
N GLN A 130 5.95 -3.16 1.69
CA GLN A 130 5.74 -2.52 0.39
C GLN A 130 6.31 -1.10 0.36
N ILE A 131 6.07 -0.31 1.42
CA ILE A 131 6.62 1.05 1.54
C ILE A 131 8.15 0.99 1.54
N VAL A 132 8.75 0.08 2.30
CA VAL A 132 10.21 -0.09 2.34
C VAL A 132 10.76 -0.52 0.98
N ALA A 133 10.12 -1.49 0.32
CA ALA A 133 10.53 -1.95 -1.00
C ALA A 133 10.49 -0.81 -2.03
N ILE A 134 9.38 -0.08 -2.10
CA ILE A 134 9.21 1.05 -3.02
C ILE A 134 10.24 2.14 -2.70
N ALA A 135 10.44 2.48 -1.44
CA ALA A 135 11.41 3.50 -1.03
C ALA A 135 12.84 3.13 -1.47
N LEU A 136 13.25 1.88 -1.26
CA LEU A 136 14.57 1.38 -1.68
C LEU A 136 14.73 1.37 -3.20
N LEU A 137 13.67 1.04 -3.94
CA LEU A 137 13.69 0.99 -5.41
C LEU A 137 13.69 2.41 -6.03
N ILE A 138 12.95 3.35 -5.44
CA ILE A 138 12.96 4.75 -5.87
C ILE A 138 14.31 5.39 -5.58
N ALA A 139 14.88 5.13 -4.39
CA ALA A 139 16.14 5.76 -3.99
C ALA A 139 17.27 5.47 -5.00
N PRO A 140 17.98 6.50 -5.51
CA PRO A 140 19.09 6.33 -6.43
C PRO A 140 20.36 5.88 -5.68
N LEU A 141 20.28 4.73 -5.04
CA LEU A 141 21.38 4.14 -4.28
C LEU A 141 22.42 3.54 -5.23
N PRO A 142 23.68 3.38 -4.77
CA PRO A 142 24.70 2.63 -5.49
C PRO A 142 24.22 1.21 -5.85
N SER A 143 24.73 0.68 -6.97
CA SER A 143 24.30 -0.62 -7.51
C SER A 143 24.41 -1.81 -6.55
N GLU A 144 25.28 -1.72 -5.53
CA GLU A 144 25.43 -2.70 -4.45
C GLU A 144 24.14 -2.92 -3.66
N TYR A 145 23.26 -1.92 -3.60
CA TYR A 145 21.98 -1.99 -2.89
C TYR A 145 20.84 -2.56 -3.75
N ASN A 146 21.05 -2.80 -5.05
CA ASN A 146 20.01 -3.31 -5.95
C ASN A 146 19.47 -4.68 -5.48
N LEU A 147 20.35 -5.56 -5.01
CA LEU A 147 19.95 -6.85 -4.48
C LEU A 147 19.05 -6.70 -3.25
N ILE A 148 19.38 -5.76 -2.36
CA ILE A 148 18.62 -5.49 -1.13
C ILE A 148 17.23 -4.96 -1.50
N ALA A 149 17.14 -4.02 -2.45
CA ALA A 149 15.86 -3.48 -2.93
C ALA A 149 15.00 -4.57 -3.57
N LEU A 150 15.58 -5.45 -4.39
CA LEU A 150 14.87 -6.57 -5.02
C LEU A 150 14.40 -7.61 -4.01
N VAL A 151 15.22 -7.93 -3.01
CA VAL A 151 14.84 -8.83 -1.91
C VAL A 151 13.69 -8.23 -1.11
N ALA A 152 13.73 -6.93 -0.81
CA ALA A 152 12.63 -6.24 -0.14
C ALA A 152 11.34 -6.29 -0.96
N PHE A 153 11.43 -6.10 -2.28
CA PHE A 153 10.29 -6.25 -3.20
C PHE A 153 9.69 -7.65 -3.14
N TRP A 154 10.48 -8.71 -3.31
CA TRP A 154 9.96 -10.08 -3.27
C TRP A 154 9.42 -10.46 -1.90
N LEU A 155 10.04 -9.99 -0.82
CA LEU A 155 9.51 -10.15 0.54
C LEU A 155 8.13 -9.48 0.66
N SER A 156 7.95 -8.29 0.08
CA SER A 156 6.67 -7.60 0.09
C SER A 156 5.59 -8.36 -0.70
N VAL A 157 5.94 -8.98 -1.82
CA VAL A 157 5.04 -9.84 -2.60
C VAL A 157 4.62 -11.05 -1.76
N ILE A 158 5.58 -11.74 -1.14
CA ILE A 158 5.32 -12.91 -0.28
C ILE A 158 4.40 -12.54 0.89
N LEU A 159 4.70 -11.45 1.61
CA LEU A 159 3.87 -10.99 2.73
C LEU A 159 2.46 -10.59 2.28
N THR A 160 2.34 -10.01 1.08
CA THR A 160 1.05 -9.66 0.49
C THR A 160 0.21 -10.91 0.23
N LEU A 161 0.82 -11.96 -0.33
CA LEU A 161 0.17 -13.24 -0.59
C LEU A 161 -0.21 -13.96 0.71
N ILE A 162 0.71 -14.06 1.68
CA ILE A 162 0.44 -14.66 3.00
C ILE A 162 -0.73 -13.93 3.68
N SER A 163 -0.69 -12.60 3.70
CA SER A 163 -1.78 -11.80 4.24
C SER A 163 -3.09 -12.07 3.49
N GLY A 164 -3.06 -12.25 2.17
CA GLY A 164 -4.25 -12.60 1.38
C GLY A 164 -4.84 -13.95 1.76
N LEU A 165 -4.00 -14.98 1.89
CA LEU A 165 -4.42 -16.32 2.27
C LEU A 165 -5.11 -16.35 3.64
N ILE A 166 -4.55 -15.63 4.62
CA ILE A 166 -5.10 -15.56 5.99
C ILE A 166 -6.52 -14.96 6.01
N TYR A 167 -6.82 -14.01 5.12
CA TYR A 167 -8.17 -13.44 5.01
C TYR A 167 -9.17 -14.43 4.40
N ILE A 168 -8.73 -15.30 3.48
CA ILE A 168 -9.60 -16.22 2.76
C ILE A 168 -9.80 -17.52 3.54
N THR A 169 -8.82 -17.96 4.33
CA THR A 169 -8.96 -19.13 5.21
C THR A 169 -9.80 -18.76 6.43
N PRO A 170 -11.01 -19.32 6.60
CA PRO A 170 -11.82 -19.07 7.79
C PRO A 170 -11.07 -19.61 9.03
N SER A 171 -10.93 -18.78 10.07
CA SER A 171 -10.54 -19.27 11.39
C SER A 171 -11.60 -20.25 11.84
N GLN A 172 -11.30 -21.55 11.80
CA GLN A 172 -12.13 -22.56 12.41
C GLN A 172 -12.37 -22.12 13.86
N LYS A 173 -13.63 -21.88 14.21
CA LYS A 173 -14.01 -21.71 15.61
C LYS A 173 -13.43 -22.92 16.34
N LEU A 174 -12.48 -22.70 17.25
CA LEU A 174 -12.25 -23.63 18.33
C LEU A 174 -13.60 -23.72 19.05
N THR A 175 -14.35 -24.77 18.73
CA THR A 175 -15.46 -25.24 19.55
C THR A 175 -14.86 -25.54 20.91
N GLN A 176 -14.92 -24.56 21.82
CA GLN A 176 -14.80 -24.81 23.23
C GLN A 176 -16.10 -25.51 23.64
N ASN A 177 -16.04 -26.85 23.65
CA ASN A 177 -16.95 -27.69 24.43
C ASN A 177 -16.46 -27.69 25.88
#